data_AF-A0A6A3D3I8-F1
#
_entry.id   AF-A0A6A3D3I8-F1
#
_cell.length_a   1.000
_cell.length_b   1.000
_cell.length_c   1.000
_cell.angle_alpha   90.00
_cell.angle_beta   90.00
_cell.angle_gamma   90.00
#
_symmetry.space_group_name_H-M   'P 1'
#
loop_
_entity.id
_entity.type
_entity.pdbx_description
1 polymer ?
#
loop_
_entity_poly.entity_id
_entity_poly.type
_entity_poly.pdbx_seq_one_letter_code
_entity_poly.pdbx_strand_id
1 'polypeptide(L)'
;MLGGRVIPPKLFVKGRYIGGADEVVGLHEQGKLKKLLEEIPSSGNIIANNVCTSCGNLRFLICSSCNGSRKVYEEKDGDHGHHHEFCIKKCNDCNENGLIKCPTCC
;
A
#
# COMPACT_ATOMS: atom_id res chain seq x y z
N MET A 1 15.10 22.50 19.78
CA MET A 1 14.55 22.27 18.43
C MET A 1 14.03 20.83 18.40
N LEU A 2 12.80 20.42 18.08
CA LEU A 2 11.53 21.01 17.68
C LEU A 2 10.48 19.89 17.92
N GLY A 3 9.74 19.93 19.04
CA GLY A 3 8.67 18.97 19.35
C GLY A 3 7.33 19.35 18.74
N GLY A 4 7.33 19.81 17.48
CA GLY A 4 6.11 20.21 16.78
C GLY A 4 5.34 18.98 16.31
N ARG A 5 3.99 19.00 16.43
CA ARG A 5 3.14 17.94 15.87
C ARG A 5 3.46 17.75 14.40
N VAL A 6 3.76 16.52 13.99
CA VAL A 6 3.87 16.16 12.58
C VAL A 6 2.48 16.23 11.98
N ILE A 7 2.24 17.20 11.10
CA ILE A 7 0.97 17.35 10.38
C ILE A 7 1.14 16.66 9.00
N PRO A 8 0.54 15.48 8.78
CA PRO A 8 0.48 14.87 7.47
C PRO A 8 -0.47 15.64 6.54
N PRO A 9 -0.32 15.53 5.20
CA PRO A 9 0.71 14.74 4.51
C PRO A 9 2.08 15.43 4.47
N LYS A 10 3.13 14.60 4.38
CA LYS A 10 4.51 15.04 4.11
C LYS A 10 4.96 14.37 2.81
N LEU A 11 5.37 15.18 1.83
CA LEU A 11 5.83 14.66 0.54
C LEU A 11 7.31 14.34 0.59
N PHE A 12 7.65 13.15 0.12
CA PHE A 12 9.02 12.73 -0.13
C PHE A 12 9.15 12.27 -1.58
N VAL A 13 10.21 12.71 -2.26
CA VAL A 13 10.52 12.29 -3.63
C VAL A 13 11.91 11.67 -3.63
N LYS A 14 12.01 10.42 -4.06
CA LYS A 14 13.27 9.65 -4.08
C LYS A 14 14.01 9.68 -2.73
N GLY A 15 13.26 9.57 -1.63
CA GLY A 15 13.78 9.60 -0.26
C GLY A 15 14.11 10.98 0.31
N ARG A 16 13.90 12.08 -0.45
CA ARG A 16 14.16 13.45 0.00
C ARG A 16 12.87 14.14 0.43
N TYR A 17 12.87 14.82 1.58
CA TYR A 17 11.74 15.62 2.05
C TYR A 17 11.54 16.84 1.14
N ILE A 18 10.30 17.06 0.68
CA ILE A 18 9.93 18.16 -0.21
C ILE A 18 9.11 19.23 0.52
N GLY A 19 8.20 18.83 1.41
CA GLY A 19 7.29 19.76 2.10
C GLY A 19 6.05 19.09 2.69
N GLY A 20 5.32 19.83 3.51
CA GLY A 20 3.95 19.55 3.90
C GLY A 20 2.94 20.08 2.88
N ALA A 21 1.65 20.04 3.22
CA ALA A 21 0.55 20.36 2.31
C ALA A 21 0.73 21.72 1.61
N ASP A 22 0.88 22.81 2.36
CA ASP A 22 0.94 24.17 1.80
C ASP A 22 2.17 24.39 0.89
N GLU A 23 3.32 23.86 1.30
CA GLU A 23 4.57 23.94 0.53
C GLU A 23 4.43 23.18 -0.80
N VAL A 24 3.80 22.00 -0.78
CA VAL A 24 3.54 21.18 -1.97
C VAL A 24 2.54 21.87 -2.91
N VAL A 25 1.50 22.49 -2.37
CA VAL A 25 0.53 23.28 -3.17
C VAL A 25 1.25 24.44 -3.86
N GLY A 26 2.07 25.22 -3.13
CA GLY A 26 2.84 26.30 -3.73
C GLY A 26 3.81 25.82 -4.83
N LEU A 27 4.45 24.66 -4.65
CA LEU A 27 5.28 24.05 -5.69
C LEU A 27 4.47 23.62 -6.93
N HIS A 28 3.24 23.16 -6.73
CA HIS A 28 2.33 22.77 -7.82
C HIS A 28 1.92 24.00 -8.65
N GLU A 29 1.46 25.06 -7.98
CA GLU A 29 1.02 26.31 -8.63
C GLU A 29 2.17 26.98 -9.41
N GLN A 30 3.40 26.86 -8.93
CA GLN A 30 4.60 27.36 -9.62
C GLN A 30 5.09 26.42 -10.75
N GLY A 31 4.44 25.28 -10.97
CA GLY A 31 4.86 24.25 -11.94
C GLY A 31 6.16 23.52 -11.58
N LYS A 32 6.73 23.75 -10.39
CA LYS A 32 7.99 23.16 -9.92
C LYS A 32 7.83 21.72 -9.45
N LEU A 33 6.64 21.39 -8.91
CA LEU A 33 6.35 20.03 -8.46
C LEU A 33 6.47 19.03 -9.62
N LYS A 34 6.01 19.40 -10.83
CA LYS A 34 6.11 18.54 -12.02
C LYS A 34 7.56 18.12 -12.30
N LYS A 35 8.50 19.07 -12.24
CA LYS A 35 9.93 18.81 -12.48
C LYS A 35 10.53 17.84 -11.48
N LEU A 36 10.11 17.90 -10.21
CA LEU A 36 10.54 16.95 -9.19
C LEU A 36 10.06 15.52 -9.49
N LEU A 37 8.94 15.38 -10.20
CA LEU A 37 8.31 14.10 -10.52
C LEU A 37 8.73 13.54 -11.90
N GLU A 38 9.39 14.32 -12.76
CA GLU A 38 9.74 13.93 -14.14
C GLU A 38 10.58 12.65 -14.22
N GLU A 39 11.44 12.43 -13.24
CA GLU A 39 12.30 11.25 -13.18
C GLU A 39 11.74 10.12 -12.31
N ILE A 40 10.52 10.28 -11.78
CA ILE A 40 9.79 9.16 -11.21
C ILE A 40 9.21 8.40 -12.40
N PRO A 41 9.52 7.10 -12.57
CA PRO A 41 8.88 6.32 -13.61
C PRO A 41 7.37 6.46 -13.44
N SER A 42 6.70 7.06 -14.42
CA SER A 42 5.23 7.09 -14.49
C SER A 42 4.77 5.64 -14.43
N SER A 43 4.36 5.19 -13.23
CA SER A 43 4.04 3.80 -12.87
C SER A 43 4.55 2.80 -13.90
N GLY A 44 5.86 2.51 -13.84
CA GLY A 44 6.66 1.91 -14.91
C GLY A 44 5.90 1.12 -15.97
N ASN A 45 6.12 1.49 -17.24
CA ASN A 45 5.55 0.80 -18.39
C ASN A 45 4.02 0.99 -18.56
N ILE A 46 3.53 2.22 -18.34
CA ILE A 46 2.42 2.72 -19.19
C ILE A 46 3.00 3.00 -20.58
N ILE A 47 3.43 1.95 -21.30
CA ILE A 47 3.20 1.98 -22.74
C ILE A 47 1.69 2.18 -22.86
N ALA A 48 1.30 3.23 -23.56
CA ALA A 48 0.03 3.93 -23.50
C ALA A 48 -1.27 3.11 -23.70
N ASN A 49 -1.29 1.77 -23.62
CA ASN A 49 -2.47 0.95 -23.89
C ASN A 49 -2.63 -0.37 -23.11
N ASN A 50 -1.75 -0.76 -22.18
CA ASN A 50 -1.91 -2.06 -21.48
C ASN A 50 -2.22 -1.88 -20.00
N VAL A 51 -3.48 -1.56 -19.69
CA VAL A 51 -4.00 -1.72 -18.32
C VAL A 51 -3.94 -3.20 -17.96
N CYS A 52 -3.24 -3.55 -16.88
CA CYS A 52 -3.27 -4.93 -16.37
C CYS A 52 -4.72 -5.31 -16.05
N THR A 53 -5.26 -6.28 -16.78
CA THR A 53 -6.65 -6.74 -16.63
C THR A 53 -6.95 -7.29 -15.24
N SER A 54 -5.92 -7.73 -14.51
CA SER A 54 -6.06 -8.26 -13.14
C SER A 54 -6.12 -7.15 -12.08
N CYS A 55 -5.22 -6.16 -12.11
CA CYS A 55 -5.08 -5.18 -11.01
C CYS A 55 -5.39 -3.73 -11.40
N GLY A 56 -5.76 -3.45 -12.65
CA GLY A 56 -6.02 -2.07 -13.10
C GLY A 56 -4.82 -1.13 -12.97
N ASN A 57 -3.59 -1.68 -13.04
CA ASN A 57 -2.32 -0.99 -12.78
C ASN A 57 -2.10 -0.50 -11.33
N LEU A 58 -2.92 -0.96 -10.37
CA LEU A 58 -2.67 -0.72 -8.95
C LEU A 58 -1.50 -1.53 -8.40
N ARG A 59 -1.01 -2.55 -9.14
CA ARG A 59 0.09 -3.46 -8.75
C ARG A 59 -0.17 -4.32 -7.51
N PHE A 60 -1.37 -4.21 -6.95
CA PHE A 60 -1.81 -4.99 -5.81
C PHE A 60 -3.21 -5.55 -6.04
N LEU A 61 -3.49 -6.70 -5.42
CA LEU A 61 -4.80 -7.35 -5.40
C LEU A 61 -5.21 -7.60 -3.95
N ILE A 62 -6.52 -7.75 -3.71
CA ILE A 62 -7.03 -8.20 -2.41
C ILE A 62 -6.51 -9.62 -2.15
N CYS A 63 -5.98 -9.86 -0.95
CA CYS A 63 -5.53 -11.19 -0.55
C CYS A 63 -6.70 -12.17 -0.51
N SER A 64 -6.62 -13.24 -1.28
CA SER A 64 -7.63 -14.31 -1.32
C SER A 64 -7.64 -15.14 -0.03
N SER A 65 -6.48 -15.35 0.62
CA SER A 65 -6.39 -16.14 1.85
C SER A 65 -7.16 -15.54 3.03
N CYS A 66 -7.26 -14.21 3.10
CA CYS A 66 -7.95 -13.52 4.19
C CYS A 66 -9.05 -12.56 3.73
N ASN A 67 -9.36 -12.51 2.43
CA ASN A 67 -10.30 -11.57 1.82
C ASN A 67 -10.06 -10.10 2.24
N GLY A 68 -8.79 -9.70 2.33
CA GLY A 68 -8.39 -8.36 2.78
C GLY A 68 -8.54 -8.08 4.28
N SER A 69 -9.17 -8.96 5.07
CA SER A 69 -9.40 -8.74 6.52
C SER A 69 -8.14 -8.87 7.38
N ARG A 70 -7.09 -9.47 6.82
CA ARG A 70 -5.85 -9.87 7.51
C ARG A 70 -6.05 -10.85 8.66
N LYS A 71 -7.22 -11.48 8.73
CA LYS A 71 -7.60 -12.50 9.72
C LYS A 71 -7.87 -13.82 9.02
N VAL A 72 -7.31 -14.90 9.57
CA VAL A 72 -7.58 -16.28 9.15
C VAL A 72 -8.00 -17.08 10.37
N TYR A 73 -8.95 -17.99 10.21
CA TYR A 73 -9.43 -18.86 11.27
C TYR A 73 -8.72 -20.20 11.15
N GLU A 74 -8.17 -20.69 12.26
CA GLU A 74 -7.58 -22.01 12.34
C GLU A 74 -8.28 -22.79 13.44
N GLU A 75 -8.73 -23.99 13.09
CA GLU A 75 -9.25 -24.97 14.05
C GLU A 75 -8.06 -25.49 14.85
N LYS A 76 -8.10 -25.33 16.17
CA LYS A 76 -7.17 -26.03 17.04
C LYS A 76 -7.76 -27.39 17.35
N ASP A 77 -7.05 -28.45 16.99
CA ASP A 77 -7.28 -29.79 17.56
C ASP A 77 -6.97 -29.71 19.06
N GLY A 78 -8.00 -29.47 19.88
CA GLY A 78 -7.90 -29.56 21.33
C GLY A 78 -7.77 -31.03 21.73
N ASP A 79 -6.62 -31.40 22.30
CA ASP A 79 -6.32 -32.77 22.71
C ASP A 79 -7.43 -33.41 23.59
N HIS A 80 -8.17 -32.64 24.39
CA HIS A 80 -9.19 -33.23 25.28
C HIS A 80 -10.52 -32.45 25.25
N GLY A 81 -11.52 -33.01 24.55
CA GLY A 81 -12.94 -32.83 24.85
C GLY A 81 -13.60 -31.49 24.43
N HIS A 82 -14.37 -31.55 23.33
CA HIS A 82 -15.61 -30.78 23.12
C HIS A 82 -15.62 -29.25 23.29
N HIS A 83 -14.53 -28.54 23.00
CA HIS A 83 -14.58 -27.09 22.77
C HIS A 83 -13.89 -26.73 21.45
N HIS A 84 -14.69 -26.39 20.44
CA HIS A 84 -14.22 -25.91 19.14
C HIS A 84 -13.76 -24.44 19.31
N GLU A 85 -12.56 -24.23 19.84
CA GLU A 85 -11.99 -22.90 19.99
C GLU A 85 -11.35 -22.46 18.67
N PHE A 86 -12.06 -21.63 17.90
CA PHE A 86 -11.49 -20.97 16.73
C PHE A 86 -10.50 -19.89 17.16
N CYS A 87 -9.24 -20.02 16.78
CA CYS A 87 -8.26 -18.97 17.00
C CYS A 87 -8.11 -18.09 15.75
N ILE A 88 -8.15 -16.76 15.93
CA ILE A 88 -7.91 -15.81 14.85
C ILE A 88 -6.41 -15.58 14.76
N LYS A 89 -5.81 -15.99 13.64
CA LYS A 89 -4.42 -15.68 13.31
C LYS A 89 -4.35 -14.56 12.28
N LYS A 90 -3.20 -13.88 12.27
CA LYS A 90 -2.87 -12.87 11.28
C LYS A 90 -2.50 -13.57 9.97
N CYS A 91 -3.05 -13.09 8.85
CA CYS A 91 -2.66 -13.58 7.53
C CYS A 91 -1.17 -13.26 7.26
N ASN A 92 -0.41 -14.28 6.84
CA ASN A 92 1.01 -14.15 6.51
C ASN A 92 1.27 -13.93 5.01
N ASP A 93 0.24 -14.06 4.18
CA ASP A 93 0.37 -13.97 2.71
C ASP A 93 0.27 -12.53 2.19
N CYS A 94 -0.18 -11.59 3.02
CA CYS A 94 -0.49 -10.21 2.62
C CYS A 94 0.24 -9.15 3.45
N ASN A 95 0.31 -7.93 2.91
CA ASN A 95 0.83 -6.77 3.65
C ASN A 95 -0.14 -6.30 4.75
N GLU A 96 0.16 -5.16 5.35
CA GLU A 96 -0.65 -4.59 6.44
C GLU A 96 -2.06 -4.17 6.10
N ASN A 97 -2.34 -3.99 4.81
CA ASN A 97 -3.63 -3.60 4.27
C ASN A 97 -4.43 -4.78 3.70
N GLY A 98 -3.94 -6.02 3.86
CA GLY A 98 -4.63 -7.18 3.29
C GLY A 98 -4.42 -7.33 1.78
N LEU A 99 -3.36 -6.74 1.23
CA LEU A 99 -3.05 -6.75 -0.20
C LEU A 99 -1.85 -7.64 -0.53
N ILE A 100 -1.91 -8.29 -1.69
CA ILE A 100 -0.80 -9.05 -2.29
C ILE A 100 -0.31 -8.34 -3.56
N LYS A 101 0.95 -8.57 -3.95
CA LYS A 101 1.45 -8.07 -5.25
C LYS A 101 0.69 -8.73 -6.40
N CYS A 102 0.41 -7.99 -7.46
CA CYS A 102 -0.24 -8.54 -8.64
C CYS A 102 0.70 -9.56 -9.32
N PRO A 103 0.34 -10.84 -9.44
CA PRO A 103 1.21 -11.85 -10.05
C PRO A 103 1.43 -11.64 -11.55
N THR A 104 0.56 -10.84 -12.19
CA THR A 104 0.61 -10.57 -13.64
C THR A 104 1.64 -9.49 -14.01
N CYS A 105 1.91 -8.52 -13.13
CA CYS A 105 2.66 -7.31 -13.52
C CYS A 105 3.59 -6.73 -12.45
N CYS A 106 4.01 -7.52 -11.44
CA CYS A 106 4.86 -7.08 -10.34
C CYS A 106 6.05 -8.01 -10.10
#